data_AF-B1XU60-F1
#
_entry.id   AF-B1XU60-F1
#
_cell.length_a   1.000
_cell.length_b   1.000
_cell.length_c   1.000
_cell.angle_alpha   90.00
_cell.angle_beta   90.00
_cell.angle_gamma   90.00
#
_symmetry.space_group_name_H-M   'P 1'
#
loop_
_entity.id
_entity.type
_entity.pdbx_description
1 polymer ?
#
loop_
_entity_poly.entity_id
_entity_poly.type
_entity_poly.pdbx_seq_one_letter_code
_entity_poly.pdbx_strand_id
1 'polypeptide(L)'
;MADPDNRPFTDEEWEKVKPTLVRGRGRPLGSGAKEQVTLRIDKETLDFYKSKGEGWQTFINQVLGGVKRESKSISTVEKKLNKGTLMTNKFKASA
;
A
#
# COMPACT_ATOMS: atom_id res chain seq x y z
N MET A 1 -29.66 42.11 -7.28
CA MET A 1 -28.43 42.71 -7.83
C MET A 1 -27.41 41.59 -7.92
N ALA A 2 -27.07 41.14 -9.13
CA ALA A 2 -26.13 40.04 -9.34
C ALA A 2 -24.69 40.54 -9.14
N ASP A 3 -23.85 39.72 -8.53
CA ASP A 3 -22.44 39.98 -8.26
C ASP A 3 -21.69 40.30 -9.58
N PRO A 4 -21.10 41.50 -9.74
CA PRO A 4 -20.40 41.92 -10.97
C PRO A 4 -19.27 40.97 -11.39
N ASP A 5 -18.67 40.27 -10.43
CA ASP A 5 -17.48 39.42 -10.63
C ASP A 5 -17.84 37.95 -10.90
N ASN A 6 -19.11 37.57 -10.73
CA ASN A 6 -19.59 36.21 -10.97
C ASN A 6 -20.65 36.17 -12.07
N ARG A 7 -20.28 36.62 -13.27
CA ARG A 7 -21.14 36.49 -14.45
C ARG A 7 -21.25 35.01 -14.82
N PRO A 8 -22.46 34.45 -14.94
CA PRO A 8 -22.62 33.08 -15.42
C PRO A 8 -22.08 32.99 -16.84
N PHE A 9 -21.31 31.94 -17.13
CA PHE A 9 -20.82 31.68 -18.49
C PHE A 9 -22.01 31.52 -19.44
N THR A 10 -21.89 32.10 -20.63
CA THR A 10 -22.81 31.81 -21.73
C THR A 10 -22.57 30.38 -22.22
N ASP A 11 -23.58 29.75 -22.85
CA ASP A 11 -23.49 28.35 -23.30
C ASP A 11 -22.29 28.11 -24.24
N GLU A 12 -21.94 29.10 -25.06
CA GLU A 12 -20.80 29.04 -25.97
C GLU A 12 -19.44 29.12 -25.26
N GLU A 13 -19.36 29.91 -24.18
CA GLU A 13 -18.17 29.98 -23.34
C GLU A 13 -18.04 28.72 -22.49
N TRP A 14 -19.17 28.16 -22.04
CA TRP A 14 -19.21 26.92 -21.29
C TRP A 14 -18.70 25.73 -22.11
N GLU A 15 -19.12 25.58 -23.37
CA GLU A 15 -18.65 24.51 -24.24
C GLU A 15 -17.14 24.63 -24.58
N LYS A 16 -16.57 25.84 -24.56
CA LYS A 16 -15.12 26.05 -24.72
C LYS A 16 -14.33 25.68 -23.46
N VAL A 17 -14.89 25.87 -22.26
CA VAL A 17 -14.21 25.67 -20.97
C VAL A 17 -14.39 24.24 -20.43
N LYS A 18 -15.51 23.58 -20.76
CA LYS A 18 -15.84 22.18 -20.41
C LYS A 18 -14.72 21.17 -20.71
N PRO A 19 -14.04 21.16 -21.88
CA PRO A 19 -12.92 20.24 -22.12
C PRO A 19 -11.68 20.54 -21.26
N THR A 20 -11.47 21.78 -20.84
CA THR A 20 -10.36 22.19 -19.96
C THR A 20 -10.64 21.90 -18.49
N LEU A 21 -11.93 21.83 -18.11
CA LEU A 21 -12.41 21.45 -16.79
C LEU A 21 -12.51 19.94 -16.56
N VAL A 22 -12.10 19.12 -17.54
CA VAL A 22 -11.75 17.70 -17.33
C VAL A 22 -10.47 17.66 -16.50
N ARG A 23 -10.56 18.19 -15.28
CA ARG A 23 -9.60 17.99 -14.20
C ARG A 23 -9.49 16.48 -14.07
N GLY A 24 -8.37 15.95 -14.56
CA GLY A 24 -7.96 14.59 -14.30
C GLY A 24 -8.26 14.27 -12.85
N ARG A 25 -9.00 13.18 -12.65
CA ARG A 25 -9.46 12.61 -11.39
C ARG A 25 -8.68 13.19 -10.21
N GLY A 26 -9.35 14.00 -9.39
CA GLY A 26 -8.75 14.59 -8.18
C GLY A 26 -7.99 13.55 -7.35
N ARG A 27 -7.12 14.02 -6.44
CA ARG A 27 -6.15 13.25 -5.61
C ARG A 27 -6.40 11.74 -5.66
N PRO A 28 -5.46 10.94 -6.22
CA PRO A 28 -5.69 9.51 -6.44
C PRO A 28 -6.26 8.88 -5.18
N LEU A 29 -7.42 8.21 -5.34
CA LEU A 29 -8.11 7.46 -4.29
C LEU A 29 -7.04 6.63 -3.56
N GLY A 30 -6.78 6.98 -2.29
CA GLY A 30 -5.52 6.67 -1.60
C GLY A 30 -5.05 5.23 -1.82
N SER A 31 -4.04 5.07 -2.70
CA SER A 31 -3.31 3.87 -3.16
C SER A 31 -3.99 2.51 -3.30
N GLY A 32 -5.24 2.28 -2.90
CA GLY A 32 -5.97 1.02 -2.95
C GLY A 32 -5.30 -0.18 -2.27
N ALA A 33 -4.11 -0.01 -1.69
CA ALA A 33 -3.24 -1.11 -1.28
C ALA A 33 -3.41 -1.51 0.19
N LYS A 34 -4.14 -0.71 0.97
CA LYS A 34 -4.40 -0.97 2.39
C LYS A 34 -5.90 -1.13 2.58
N GLU A 35 -6.27 -2.27 3.14
CA GLU A 35 -7.65 -2.57 3.52
C GLU A 35 -7.84 -2.28 5.00
N GLN A 36 -8.93 -1.61 5.36
CA GLN A 36 -9.29 -1.39 6.77
C GLN A 36 -9.91 -2.66 7.32
N VAL A 37 -9.27 -3.26 8.31
CA VAL A 37 -9.72 -4.50 8.95
C VAL A 37 -9.98 -4.28 10.43
N THR A 38 -10.97 -4.99 10.98
CA THR A 38 -11.21 -5.05 12.43
C THR A 38 -10.50 -6.28 12.97
N LEU A 39 -9.36 -6.10 13.63
CA LEU A 39 -8.54 -7.17 14.22
C LEU A 39 -8.46 -7.00 15.74
N ARG A 40 -8.55 -8.11 16.48
CA ARG A 40 -8.29 -8.14 17.92
C ARG A 40 -6.80 -8.40 18.16
N ILE A 41 -6.19 -7.56 18.99
CA ILE A 41 -4.78 -7.66 19.40
C ILE A 41 -4.77 -7.59 20.92
N ASP A 42 -3.88 -8.36 21.55
CA ASP A 42 -3.70 -8.34 23.01
C ASP A 42 -3.34 -6.94 23.50
N LYS A 43 -3.87 -6.58 24.67
CA LYS A 43 -3.72 -5.24 25.24
C LYS A 43 -2.25 -4.87 25.48
N GLU A 44 -1.48 -5.76 26.09
CA GLU A 44 -0.05 -5.54 26.38
C GLU A 44 0.75 -5.29 25.10
N THR A 45 0.50 -6.08 24.06
CA THR A 45 1.15 -5.94 22.76
C THR A 45 0.81 -4.58 22.14
N LEU A 46 -0.46 -4.19 22.19
CA LEU A 46 -0.92 -2.93 21.63
C LEU A 46 -0.38 -1.73 22.40
N ASP A 47 -0.27 -1.82 23.73
CA ASP A 47 0.33 -0.79 24.58
C ASP A 47 1.84 -0.64 24.33
N PHE A 48 2.57 -1.74 24.13
CA PHE A 48 3.97 -1.71 23.72
C PHE A 48 4.19 -0.99 22.37
N TYR A 49 3.33 -1.24 21.37
CA TYR A 49 3.47 -0.54 20.10
C TYR A 49 3.07 0.92 20.20
N LYS A 50 2.01 1.25 20.96
CA LYS A 50 1.62 2.64 21.22
C LYS A 50 2.70 3.44 21.94
N SER A 51 3.45 2.83 22.86
CA SER A 51 4.52 3.52 23.59
C SER A 51 5.69 3.96 22.70
N LYS A 52 5.82 3.39 21.49
CA LYS A 52 6.80 3.83 20.48
C LYS A 52 6.48 5.19 19.83
N GLY A 53 5.31 5.76 20.10
CA GLY A 53 4.92 7.11 19.67
C GLY A 53 4.06 7.15 18.40
N GLU A 54 4.08 8.30 17.73
CA GLU A 54 3.29 8.52 16.51
C GLU A 54 3.67 7.53 15.40
N GLY A 55 2.66 7.00 14.70
CA GLY A 55 2.89 6.05 13.60
C GLY A 55 3.03 4.58 14.01
N TRP A 56 2.71 4.21 15.25
CA TRP A 56 2.71 2.80 15.71
C TRP A 56 1.91 1.84 14.82
N GLN A 57 0.84 2.31 14.17
CA GLN A 57 0.07 1.52 13.19
C GLN A 57 0.85 1.25 11.89
N THR A 58 1.67 2.20 11.44
CA THR A 58 2.56 1.97 10.30
C THR A 58 3.66 0.99 10.69
N PHE A 59 4.19 1.11 11.92
CA PHE A 59 5.21 0.22 12.46
C PHE A 59 4.71 -1.23 12.55
N ILE A 60 3.54 -1.48 13.13
CA ILE A 60 2.99 -2.84 13.22
C ILE A 60 2.75 -3.44 11.83
N ASN A 61 2.30 -2.64 10.86
CA ASN A 61 2.16 -3.09 9.48
C ASN A 61 3.51 -3.46 8.82
N GLN A 62 4.59 -2.72 9.12
CA GLN A 62 5.93 -3.07 8.65
C GLN A 62 6.43 -4.38 9.26
N VAL A 63 6.22 -4.57 10.58
CA VAL A 63 6.57 -5.81 11.28
C VAL A 63 5.85 -7.01 10.67
N LEU A 64 4.52 -6.93 10.52
CA LEU A 64 3.72 -8.00 9.90
C LEU A 64 4.15 -8.27 8.44
N GLY A 65 4.48 -7.22 7.69
CA GLY A 65 5.01 -7.34 6.33
C GLY A 65 6.39 -7.98 6.26
N GLY A 66 7.26 -7.72 7.25
CA GLY A 66 8.58 -8.33 7.39
C GLY A 66 8.46 -9.83 7.63
N VAL A 67 7.73 -10.22 8.68
CA VAL A 67 7.47 -11.64 9.02
C VAL A 67 6.90 -12.40 7.83
N LYS A 68 5.92 -11.82 7.10
CA LYS A 68 5.35 -12.42 5.87
C LYS A 68 6.40 -12.72 4.80
N ARG A 69 7.42 -11.85 4.62
CA ARG A 69 8.48 -12.08 3.63
C ARG A 69 9.43 -13.18 4.09
N GLU A 70 9.80 -13.16 5.36
CA GLU A 70 10.67 -14.17 5.96
C GLU A 70 10.04 -15.56 5.88
N SER A 71 8.79 -15.73 6.32
CA SER A 71 8.10 -17.03 6.24
C SER A 71 7.97 -17.56 4.79
N LYS A 72 7.78 -16.67 3.81
CA LYS A 72 7.78 -17.04 2.39
C LYS A 72 9.16 -17.48 1.92
N SER A 73 10.22 -16.81 2.36
CA SER A 73 11.59 -17.20 2.02
C SER A 73 11.96 -18.55 2.62
N ILE A 74 11.61 -18.78 3.89
CA ILE A 74 11.85 -20.05 4.60
C ILE A 74 11.11 -21.19 3.89
N SER A 75 9.79 -21.07 3.67
CA SER A 75 9.02 -22.12 2.99
C SER A 75 9.49 -22.39 1.54
N THR A 76 10.02 -21.37 0.86
CA THR A 76 10.60 -21.54 -0.48
C THR A 76 11.93 -22.30 -0.42
N VAL A 77 12.77 -21.99 0.57
CA VAL A 77 14.03 -22.71 0.82
C VAL A 77 13.76 -24.15 1.22
N GLU A 78 12.84 -24.39 2.15
CA GLU A 78 12.41 -25.74 2.57
C GLU A 78 11.88 -26.57 1.39
N LYS A 79 11.02 -25.99 0.54
CA LYS A 79 10.51 -26.69 -0.65
C LYS A 79 11.62 -27.07 -1.64
N LYS A 80 12.62 -26.20 -1.83
CA LYS A 80 13.78 -26.49 -2.71
C LYS A 80 14.73 -27.52 -2.11
N LEU A 81 14.85 -27.56 -0.78
CA LEU A 81 15.62 -28.58 -0.06
C LEU A 81 14.92 -29.94 -0.17
N ASN A 82 13.61 -30.00 0.13
CA ASN A 82 12.82 -31.23 0.07
C ASN A 82 12.70 -31.81 -1.35
N LYS A 83 12.67 -30.96 -2.39
CA LYS A 83 12.73 -31.41 -3.79
C LYS A 83 14.14 -31.80 -4.27
N GLY A 84 15.16 -31.75 -3.41
CA GLY A 84 16.55 -32.09 -3.74
C GLY A 84 17.26 -31.09 -4.67
N THR A 85 16.56 -30.07 -5.19
CA THR A 85 17.07 -29.12 -6.19
C THR A 85 18.20 -28.23 -5.64
N LEU A 86 18.21 -27.93 -4.35
CA LEU A 86 19.28 -27.13 -3.72
C LEU A 86 20.60 -27.88 -3.57
N MET A 87 20.55 -29.21 -3.40
CA MET A 87 21.76 -30.03 -3.25
C MET A 87 22.44 -30.28 -4.61
N THR A 88 21.67 -30.48 -5.69
CA THR A 88 22.22 -30.73 -7.03
C THR A 88 22.98 -29.52 -7.60
N ASN A 89 22.59 -28.30 -7.23
CA ASN A 89 23.25 -27.07 -7.69
C ASN A 89 24.58 -26.79 -6.96
N LYS A 90 24.81 -27.35 -5.77
CA LYS A 90 26.03 -27.11 -4.98
C LYS A 90 27.23 -27.92 -5.50
N PHE A 91 26.98 -29.09 -6.11
CA PHE A 91 28.02 -29.92 -6.74
C PHE A 91 28.43 -29.47 -8.15
N LYS A 92 27.70 -28.53 -8.77
CA LYS A 92 27.99 -28.04 -10.13
C LYS A 92 28.81 -26.73 -10.15
N ALA A 93 29.07 -26.14 -8.98
CA ALA A 93 29.86 -24.92 -8.82
C ALA A 93 31.35 -25.20 -8.49
N SER A 94 31.78 -26.46 -8.58
CA SER A 94 33.15 -26.90 -8.39
C SER A 94 33.53 -27.91 -9.49
N ALA A 95 33.70 -27.41 -10.71
CA ALA A 95 34.36 -28.10 -11.82
C ALA A 95 34.96 -27.03 -12.75
#